data_AF-A0A143XEU8-F1
#
_entry.id   AF-A0A143XEU8-F1
#
_cell.length_a   1.000
_cell.length_b   1.000
_cell.length_c   1.000
_cell.angle_alpha   90.00
_cell.angle_beta   90.00
_cell.angle_gamma   90.00
#
_symmetry.space_group_name_H-M   'P 1'
#
loop_
_entity.id
_entity.type
_entity.pdbx_description
1 polymer ?
#
loop_
_entity_poly.entity_id
_entity_poly.type
_entity_poly.pdbx_seq_one_letter_code
_entity_poly.pdbx_strand_id
1 'polypeptide(L)'
;MDLNTPYHTFKKIIKNYNKTVTESKKLPDIPLHGLRHTSATLLISQNIDVRTISSRLGHAQTSTTMNIYAHSLKKMDEVAADTLENLFIKQA
;
A
#
# COMPACT_ATOMS: atom_id res chain seq x y z
N MET A 1 -4.49 -29.40 -14.76
CA MET A 1 -3.92 -29.23 -13.40
C MET A 1 -4.71 -28.09 -12.77
N ASP A 2 -5.69 -28.40 -11.91
CA ASP A 2 -6.46 -27.37 -11.20
C ASP A 2 -5.54 -26.67 -10.21
N LEU A 3 -4.96 -25.54 -10.64
CA LEU A 3 -4.15 -24.68 -9.81
C LEU A 3 -5.08 -23.91 -8.84
N ASN A 4 -5.63 -24.61 -7.86
CA ASN A 4 -6.42 -24.06 -6.74
C ASN A 4 -5.53 -23.33 -5.74
N THR A 5 -4.68 -22.45 -6.24
CA THR A 5 -3.87 -21.56 -5.40
C THR A 5 -4.74 -20.38 -4.95
N PRO A 6 -4.45 -19.79 -3.77
CA PRO A 6 -5.13 -18.58 -3.32
C PRO A 6 -5.14 -17.46 -4.37
N TYR A 7 -4.05 -17.32 -5.14
CA TYR A 7 -3.93 -16.35 -6.23
C TYR A 7 -5.00 -16.56 -7.31
N HIS A 8 -5.11 -17.78 -7.82
CA HIS A 8 -6.07 -18.11 -8.89
C HIS A 8 -7.52 -17.98 -8.40
N THR A 9 -7.80 -18.42 -7.16
CA THR A 9 -9.12 -18.25 -6.54
C THR A 9 -9.49 -16.77 -6.42
N PHE A 10 -8.57 -15.93 -5.94
CA PHE A 10 -8.79 -14.49 -5.83
C PHE A 10 -9.09 -13.83 -7.18
N LYS A 11 -8.30 -14.14 -8.22
CA LYS A 11 -8.53 -13.63 -9.58
C LYS A 11 -9.88 -14.10 -10.14
N LYS A 12 -10.28 -15.34 -9.86
CA LYS A 12 -11.59 -15.88 -10.25
C LYS A 12 -12.74 -15.13 -9.58
N ILE A 13 -12.61 -14.80 -8.30
CA ILE A 13 -13.61 -14.01 -7.56
C ILE A 13 -13.76 -12.62 -8.18
N ILE A 14 -12.66 -11.90 -8.42
CA ILE A 14 -12.70 -10.57 -9.06
C ILE A 14 -13.37 -10.67 -10.44
N LYS A 15 -12.96 -11.65 -11.26
CA LYS A 15 -13.52 -11.85 -12.60
C LYS A 15 -15.03 -12.13 -12.55
N ASN A 16 -15.48 -12.94 -11.60
CA ASN A 16 -16.89 -13.26 -11.46
C ASN A 16 -17.70 -12.06 -10.98
N TYR A 17 -17.21 -11.30 -9.98
CA TYR A 17 -17.84 -10.07 -9.53
C TYR A 17 -17.95 -9.04 -10.67
N ASN A 18 -16.88 -8.83 -11.43
CA ASN A 18 -16.85 -7.88 -12.54
C ASN A 18 -17.81 -8.23 -13.69
N LYS A 19 -18.28 -9.48 -13.79
CA LYS A 19 -19.30 -9.89 -14.77
C LYS A 19 -20.72 -9.53 -14.35
N THR A 20 -20.97 -9.31 -13.05
CA THR A 20 -22.32 -9.08 -12.51
C THR A 20 -22.61 -7.60 -12.26
N VAL A 21 -21.65 -6.71 -12.50
CA VAL A 21 -21.75 -5.28 -12.18
C VAL A 21 -21.53 -4.42 -13.42
N THR A 22 -22.04 -3.18 -13.38
CA THR A 22 -21.79 -2.16 -14.41
C THR A 22 -20.33 -1.72 -14.42
N GLU A 23 -19.84 -1.18 -15.55
CA GLU A 23 -18.44 -0.74 -15.70
C GLU A 23 -17.96 0.15 -14.54
N SER A 24 -18.81 1.08 -14.08
CA SER A 24 -18.51 2.00 -12.98
C SER A 24 -18.24 1.33 -11.62
N LYS A 25 -18.63 0.08 -11.45
CA LYS A 25 -18.49 -0.69 -10.19
C LYS A 25 -17.47 -1.82 -10.30
N LYS A 26 -16.83 -2.00 -11.46
CA LYS A 26 -15.83 -3.06 -11.62
C LYS A 26 -14.64 -2.84 -10.70
N LEU A 27 -14.19 -3.92 -10.10
CA LEU A 27 -12.96 -3.95 -9.33
C LEU A 27 -11.76 -4.00 -10.26
N PRO A 28 -10.63 -3.36 -9.89
CA PRO A 28 -9.41 -3.40 -10.67
C PRO A 28 -8.81 -4.81 -10.68
N ASP A 29 -8.16 -5.15 -11.79
CA ASP A 29 -7.51 -6.45 -11.93
C ASP A 29 -6.13 -6.45 -11.29
N ILE A 30 -6.07 -6.76 -9.99
CA ILE A 30 -4.83 -6.75 -9.19
C ILE A 30 -4.41 -8.17 -8.78
N PRO A 31 -3.10 -8.43 -8.58
CA PRO A 31 -2.66 -9.68 -7.96
C PRO A 31 -3.07 -9.73 -6.49
N LEU A 32 -3.20 -10.93 -5.92
CA LEU A 32 -3.52 -11.10 -4.50
C LEU A 32 -2.51 -10.40 -3.59
N HIS A 33 -1.22 -10.47 -3.92
CA HIS A 33 -0.16 -9.76 -3.19
C HIS A 33 -0.26 -8.23 -3.33
N GLY A 34 -1.00 -7.73 -4.33
CA GLY A 34 -1.29 -6.31 -4.49
C GLY A 34 -2.02 -5.72 -3.28
N LEU A 35 -2.86 -6.52 -2.59
CA LEU A 35 -3.52 -6.09 -1.36
C LEU A 35 -2.52 -5.76 -0.25
N ARG A 36 -1.41 -6.49 -0.17
CA ARG A 36 -0.32 -6.22 0.78
C ARG A 36 0.35 -4.88 0.47
N HIS A 37 0.59 -4.59 -0.80
CA HIS A 37 1.12 -3.31 -1.24
C HIS A 37 0.19 -2.14 -0.94
N THR A 38 -1.11 -2.29 -1.21
CA THR A 38 -2.12 -1.28 -0.86
C THR A 38 -2.14 -1.02 0.64
N SER A 39 -2.15 -2.06 1.47
CA SER A 39 -2.13 -1.94 2.93
C SER A 39 -0.91 -1.17 3.44
N ALA A 40 0.27 -1.50 2.94
CA ALA A 40 1.51 -0.81 3.33
C ALA A 40 1.49 0.67 2.91
N THR A 41 1.14 0.97 1.66
CA THR A 41 1.07 2.36 1.16
C THR A 41 0.06 3.20 1.93
N LEU A 42 -1.09 2.62 2.30
CA LEU A 42 -2.08 3.31 3.14
C LEU A 42 -1.52 3.62 4.53
N LEU A 43 -0.87 2.68 5.20
CA LEU A 43 -0.27 2.91 6.52
C LEU A 43 0.85 3.96 6.46
N ILE A 44 1.66 3.94 5.41
CA ILE A 44 2.69 4.95 5.14
C ILE A 44 2.02 6.33 4.98
N SER A 45 0.93 6.44 4.21
CA SER A 45 0.20 7.71 4.04
C SER A 45 -0.42 8.26 5.32
N GLN A 46 -0.63 7.41 6.33
CA GLN A 46 -1.12 7.80 7.65
C GLN A 46 0.02 8.11 8.63
N ASN A 47 1.26 8.27 8.14
CA ASN A 47 2.45 8.57 8.92
C ASN A 47 2.77 7.50 9.99
N ILE A 48 2.37 6.24 9.77
CA ILE A 48 2.74 5.15 10.66
C ILE A 48 4.22 4.79 10.43
N ASP A 49 4.95 4.59 11.52
CA ASP A 49 6.37 4.21 11.49
C ASP A 49 6.62 2.95 10.65
N VAL A 50 7.65 3.01 9.80
CA VAL A 50 8.01 1.95 8.86
C VAL A 50 8.38 0.65 9.57
N ARG A 51 8.97 0.71 10.78
CA ARG A 51 9.27 -0.50 11.55
C ARG A 51 8.00 -1.22 11.98
N THR A 52 7.00 -0.48 12.42
CA THR A 52 5.67 -1.00 12.79
C THR A 52 4.96 -1.61 11.59
N ILE A 53 5.00 -0.93 10.44
CA ILE A 53 4.46 -1.46 9.18
C ILE A 53 5.19 -2.75 8.80
N SER A 54 6.52 -2.74 8.83
CA SER A 54 7.35 -3.90 8.52
C SER A 54 7.05 -5.11 9.41
N SER A 55 6.86 -4.88 10.71
CA SER A 55 6.48 -5.92 11.67
C SER A 55 5.08 -6.47 11.38
N ARG A 56 4.10 -5.61 11.13
CA ARG A 56 2.73 -6.00 10.74
C ARG A 56 2.70 -6.82 9.45
N LEU A 57 3.58 -6.49 8.50
CA LEU A 57 3.73 -7.24 7.26
C LEU A 57 4.49 -8.57 7.47
N GLY A 58 5.24 -8.72 8.57
CA GLY A 58 6.05 -9.90 8.83
C GLY A 58 7.35 -9.94 8.00
N HIS A 59 7.89 -8.78 7.64
CA HIS A 59 9.22 -8.72 7.02
C HIS A 59 10.29 -8.90 8.10
N ALA A 60 11.21 -9.84 7.88
CA ALA A 60 12.33 -10.11 8.77
C ALA A 60 13.28 -8.90 8.90
N GLN A 61 13.39 -8.10 7.85
CA GLN A 61 14.22 -6.90 7.80
C GLN A 61 13.37 -5.68 7.44
N THR A 62 13.53 -4.60 8.21
CA THR A 62 12.83 -3.33 7.95
C THR A 62 13.24 -2.71 6.61
N SER A 63 14.48 -2.96 6.17
CA SER A 63 15.00 -2.56 4.86
C SER A 63 14.16 -3.08 3.70
N THR A 64 13.54 -4.26 3.81
CA THR A 64 12.62 -4.77 2.79
C THR A 64 11.45 -3.81 2.59
N THR A 65 10.83 -3.33 3.66
CA THR A 65 9.73 -2.37 3.60
C THR A 65 10.22 -1.01 3.07
N MET A 66 11.35 -0.52 3.58
CA MET A 66 11.92 0.75 3.14
C MET A 66 12.23 0.76 1.64
N ASN A 67 12.84 -0.31 1.13
CA ASN A 67 13.21 -0.42 -0.29
C ASN A 67 11.97 -0.54 -1.19
N ILE A 68 10.98 -1.35 -0.80
CA ILE A 68 9.76 -1.56 -1.61
C ILE A 68 8.92 -0.28 -1.70
N TYR A 69 8.85 0.52 -0.62
CA TYR A 69 7.98 1.70 -0.57
C TYR A 69 8.75 3.03 -0.54
N ALA A 70 10.01 3.04 -1.00
CA ALA A 70 10.88 4.22 -0.98
C ALA A 70 10.23 5.46 -1.61
N HIS A 71 9.48 5.29 -2.70
CA HIS A 71 8.75 6.39 -3.34
C HIS A 71 7.68 7.01 -2.43
N SER A 72 6.90 6.18 -1.74
CA SER A 72 5.88 6.67 -0.80
C SER A 72 6.50 7.36 0.40
N LEU A 73 7.68 6.91 0.84
CA LEU A 73 8.43 7.54 1.93
C LEU A 73 9.04 8.88 1.52
N LYS A 74 9.53 9.03 0.28
CA LYS A 74 10.00 10.32 -0.24
C LYS A 74 8.90 11.38 -0.18
N LYS A 75 7.66 11.01 -0.52
CA LYS A 75 6.53 11.92 -0.40
C LYS A 75 6.24 12.34 1.05
N MET A 76 6.46 11.46 2.03
CA MET A 76 6.35 11.84 3.44
C MET A 76 7.48 12.78 3.87
N ASP A 77 8.69 12.60 3.33
CA ASP A 77 9.83 13.49 3.58
C ASP A 77 9.56 14.91 3.07
N GLU A 78 8.96 15.04 1.89
CA GLU A 78 8.48 16.33 1.36
C GLU A 78 7.47 16.98 2.30
N VAL A 79 6.48 16.24 2.80
CA VAL A 79 5.50 16.74 3.78
C VAL A 79 6.17 17.14 5.11
N ALA A 80 7.20 16.41 5.54
CA ALA A 80 7.97 16.75 6.74
C ALA A 80 8.74 18.06 6.56
N ALA A 81 9.35 18.28 5.38
CA ALA A 81 10.01 19.53 5.03
C ALA A 81 9.03 20.72 5.03
N ASP A 82 7.87 20.57 4.39
CA ASP A 82 6.82 21.59 4.38
C ASP A 82 6.31 21.91 5.80
N THR A 83 6.17 20.88 6.65
CA THR A 83 5.77 21.05 8.05
C THR A 83 6.81 21.86 8.82
N LEU A 84 8.09 21.57 8.60
CA LEU A 84 9.20 22.27 9.23
C LEU A 84 9.24 23.75 8.81
N GLU A 85 9.07 24.05 7.53
CA GLU A 85 8.97 25.42 7.02
C GLU A 85 7.83 26.19 7.70
N ASN A 86 6.63 25.60 7.77
CA ASN A 86 5.47 26.21 8.40
C ASN A 86 5.69 26.50 9.90
N LEU A 87 6.43 25.65 10.61
CA LEU A 87 6.77 25.88 12.01
C LEU A 87 7.70 27.09 12.18
N PHE A 88 8.65 27.28 11.28
CA PHE A 88 9.55 28.44 11.32
C PHE A 88 8.85 29.74 10.91
N ILE A 89 7.97 29.71 9.92
CA ILE A 89 7.20 30.91 9.50
C ILE A 89 6.22 31.36 10.60
N LYS A 90 5.62 30.44 11.36
CA LYS A 90 4.69 30.79 12.46
C LYS A 90 5.37 31.38 13.71
N GLN A 91 6.69 31.28 13.82
CA GLN A 91 7.46 31.80 14.95
C GLN A 91 8.15 33.15 14.65
N ALA A 92 8.04 33.64 13.40
CA ALA A 92 8.46 34.97 12.97
C ALA A 92 7.29 35.94 12.94
#